data_AF-A0A9D6NZK3-F1
#
_entry.id   AF-A0A9D6NZK3-F1
#
_cell.length_a   1.000
_cell.length_b   1.000
_cell.length_c   1.000
_cell.angle_alpha   90.00
_cell.angle_beta   90.00
_cell.angle_gamma   90.00
#
_symmetry.space_group_name_H-M   'P 1'
#
loop_
_entity.id
_entity.type
_entity.pdbx_description
1 polymer ?
#
loop_
_entity_poly.entity_id
_entity_poly.type
_entity_poly.pdbx_seq_one_letter_code
_entity_poly.pdbx_strand_id
1 'polypeptide(L)'
;MNKSNLVKFYSTYKLYIFPTVVGLSALFLILFVIYPQAVKLVTNQKKEGELVNKSEFLESKVLALESYDGEDLSRKLEYTLSAFPEEKDFGNVIGLLQQLAGQSGFNVSSIALGASSSKAKQESYEVKLEVTGAKALIQTLLSNLENSPRLIQVGGIEISSSSSQGTDVSLTISVLYSPILTNFGSIDSPLPQLSQQEEELISRLSRETSIVSGLPTNAALTPRGKVNPFE
;
A
#
# COMPACT_ATOMS: atom_id res chain seq x y z
N MET A 1 10.80 9.81 83.97
CA MET A 1 9.32 9.94 83.90
C MET A 1 8.71 8.79 84.69
N ASN A 2 8.04 9.08 85.81
CA ASN A 2 7.76 8.12 86.89
C ASN A 2 6.78 7.01 86.46
N LYS A 3 7.20 5.74 86.57
CA LYS A 3 6.39 4.55 86.24
C LYS A 3 5.02 4.56 86.91
N SER A 4 4.92 5.09 88.14
CA SER A 4 3.65 5.21 88.87
C SER A 4 2.67 6.21 88.25
N ASN A 5 3.15 7.25 87.55
CA ASN A 5 2.28 8.22 86.86
C ASN A 5 1.79 7.68 85.51
N LEU A 6 2.61 6.86 84.83
CA LEU A 6 2.23 6.14 83.61
C LEU A 6 1.13 5.11 83.88
N VAL A 7 1.23 4.34 84.97
CA VAL A 7 0.23 3.32 85.30
C VAL A 7 -1.12 3.94 85.71
N LYS A 8 -1.10 5.04 86.48
CA LYS A 8 -2.32 5.78 86.86
C LYS A 8 -3.00 6.43 85.65
N PHE A 9 -2.22 7.04 84.75
CA PHE A 9 -2.73 7.61 83.50
C PHE A 9 -3.32 6.54 82.58
N TYR A 10 -2.62 5.40 82.44
CA TYR A 10 -3.11 4.25 81.69
C TYR A 10 -4.43 3.71 82.25
N SER A 11 -4.59 3.58 83.57
CA SER A 11 -5.84 3.07 84.17
C SER A 11 -7.04 4.01 84.00
N THR A 12 -6.83 5.33 84.06
CA THR A 12 -7.92 6.32 83.93
C THR A 12 -8.36 6.52 82.47
N TYR A 13 -7.44 6.43 81.51
CA TYR A 13 -7.73 6.63 80.07
C TYR A 13 -7.82 5.33 79.25
N LYS A 14 -7.68 4.15 79.88
CA LYS A 14 -7.76 2.82 79.25
C LYS A 14 -9.02 2.67 78.37
N LEU A 15 -10.14 3.21 78.83
CA LEU A 15 -11.43 3.13 78.15
C LEU A 15 -11.49 3.95 76.85
N TYR A 16 -10.65 4.98 76.71
CA TYR A 16 -10.56 5.84 75.52
C TYR A 16 -9.38 5.49 74.60
N ILE A 17 -8.25 5.05 75.16
CA ILE A 17 -7.04 4.68 74.40
C ILE A 17 -7.28 3.41 73.55
N PHE A 18 -7.99 2.42 74.09
CA PHE A 18 -8.27 1.18 73.36
C PHE A 18 -9.07 1.41 72.06
N PRO A 19 -10.24 2.08 72.07
CA PRO A 19 -11.00 2.32 70.85
C PRO A 19 -10.29 3.28 69.87
N THR A 20 -9.47 4.22 70.36
CA THR A 20 -8.69 5.10 69.46
C THR A 20 -7.58 4.35 68.74
N VAL A 21 -6.83 3.48 69.43
CA VAL A 21 -5.79 2.64 68.80
C VAL A 21 -6.42 1.67 67.80
N VAL A 22 -7.55 1.04 68.15
CA VAL A 22 -8.29 0.17 67.23
C VAL A 22 -8.81 0.94 66.02
N GLY A 23 -9.37 2.14 66.22
CA GLY A 23 -9.82 3.01 65.13
C GLY A 23 -8.69 3.46 64.21
N LEU A 24 -7.54 3.85 64.77
CA LEU A 24 -6.36 4.25 63.99
C LEU A 24 -5.76 3.07 63.23
N SER A 25 -5.72 1.88 63.84
CA SER A 25 -5.28 0.64 63.18
C SER A 25 -6.22 0.23 62.05
N ALA A 26 -7.54 0.38 62.23
CA ALA A 26 -8.51 0.13 61.18
C ALA A 26 -8.36 1.12 60.02
N LEU A 27 -8.18 2.41 60.31
CA LEU A 27 -7.91 3.43 59.30
C LEU A 27 -6.63 3.11 58.51
N PHE A 28 -5.57 2.70 59.20
CA PHE A 28 -4.30 2.33 58.56
C PHE A 28 -4.47 1.14 57.63
N LEU A 29 -5.20 0.10 58.03
CA LEU A 29 -5.51 -1.05 57.18
C LEU A 29 -6.34 -0.68 55.95
N ILE A 30 -7.31 0.22 56.09
CA ILE A 30 -8.13 0.69 54.96
C ILE A 30 -7.25 1.39 53.92
N LEU A 31 -6.36 2.29 54.35
CA LEU A 31 -5.47 3.05 53.47
C LEU A 31 -4.38 2.20 52.81
N PHE A 32 -3.71 1.33 53.58
CA PHE A 32 -2.55 0.58 53.08
C PHE A 32 -2.88 -0.77 52.46
N VAL A 33 -4.02 -1.37 52.78
CA VAL A 33 -4.36 -2.73 52.32
C VAL A 33 -5.58 -2.69 51.40
N ILE A 34 -6.69 -2.12 51.85
CA ILE A 34 -7.97 -2.20 51.13
C ILE A 34 -7.94 -1.30 49.88
N TYR A 35 -7.51 -0.04 50.01
CA TYR A 35 -7.43 0.89 48.89
C TYR A 35 -6.54 0.38 47.73
N PRO A 36 -5.28 -0.04 47.95
CA PRO A 36 -4.46 -0.54 46.84
C PRO A 36 -4.98 -1.85 46.25
N GLN A 37 -5.62 -2.72 47.03
CA GLN A 37 -6.24 -3.95 46.50
C GLN A 37 -7.46 -3.64 45.63
N ALA A 38 -8.31 -2.69 46.03
CA ALA A 38 -9.46 -2.26 45.23
C ALA A 38 -9.03 -1.64 43.89
N VAL A 39 -7.99 -0.79 43.90
CA VAL A 39 -7.44 -0.20 42.67
C VAL A 39 -6.82 -1.27 41.76
N LYS A 40 -6.10 -2.25 42.32
CA LYS A 40 -5.54 -3.38 41.56
C LYS A 40 -6.64 -4.24 40.91
N LEU A 41 -7.74 -4.52 41.62
CA LEU A 41 -8.86 -5.27 41.05
C LEU A 41 -9.52 -4.53 39.89
N VAL A 42 -9.82 -3.23 40.07
CA VAL A 42 -10.43 -2.42 39.00
C VAL A 42 -9.51 -2.30 37.79
N THR A 43 -8.20 -2.11 38.00
CA THR A 43 -7.24 -2.03 36.89
C THR A 43 -7.04 -3.38 36.19
N ASN A 44 -7.06 -4.49 36.92
CA ASN A 44 -6.98 -5.83 36.33
C ASN A 44 -8.23 -6.17 35.53
N GLN A 45 -9.42 -5.84 36.02
CA GLN A 45 -10.67 -6.02 35.25
C GLN A 45 -10.69 -5.18 33.97
N LYS A 46 -10.17 -3.95 34.01
CA LYS A 46 -10.02 -3.13 32.80
C LYS A 46 -9.06 -3.75 31.79
N LYS A 47 -7.91 -4.25 32.27
CA LYS A 47 -6.93 -4.94 31.41
C LYS A 47 -7.49 -6.23 30.82
N GLU A 48 -8.26 -6.98 31.60
CA GLU A 48 -8.93 -8.20 31.15
C GLU A 48 -9.96 -7.88 30.06
N GLY A 49 -10.80 -6.84 30.25
CA GLY A 49 -11.71 -6.37 29.22
C GLY A 49 -11.01 -5.89 27.95
N GLU A 50 -9.89 -5.17 28.08
CA GLU A 50 -9.07 -4.75 26.93
C GLU A 50 -8.46 -5.94 26.19
N LEU A 51 -7.97 -6.95 26.91
CA LEU A 51 -7.44 -8.19 26.32
C LEU A 51 -8.51 -9.00 25.60
N VAL A 52 -9.72 -9.11 26.17
CA VAL A 52 -10.85 -9.80 25.53
C VAL A 52 -11.24 -9.08 24.24
N ASN A 53 -11.43 -7.76 24.29
CA ASN A 53 -11.75 -6.96 23.09
C ASN A 53 -10.67 -7.09 22.01
N LYS A 54 -9.40 -7.10 22.41
CA LYS A 54 -8.28 -7.29 21.47
C LYS A 54 -8.29 -8.69 20.87
N SER A 55 -8.61 -9.73 21.66
CA SER A 55 -8.74 -11.10 21.18
C SER A 55 -9.87 -11.23 20.16
N GLU A 56 -11.06 -10.67 20.45
CA GLU A 56 -12.20 -10.68 19.52
C GLU A 56 -11.87 -9.91 18.22
N PHE A 57 -11.18 -8.78 18.33
CA PHE A 57 -10.69 -8.04 17.17
C PHE A 57 -9.69 -8.84 16.32
N LEU A 58 -8.74 -9.53 16.96
CA LEU A 58 -7.77 -10.39 16.28
C LEU A 58 -8.45 -11.60 15.62
N GLU A 59 -9.43 -12.21 16.29
CA GLU A 59 -10.19 -13.34 15.77
C GLU A 59 -11.04 -12.95 14.56
N SER A 60 -11.78 -11.84 14.64
CA SER A 60 -12.51 -11.30 13.48
C SER A 60 -11.59 -10.92 12.32
N LYS A 61 -10.37 -10.46 12.60
CA LYS A 61 -9.34 -10.20 11.59
C LYS A 61 -8.85 -11.48 10.92
N VAL A 62 -8.63 -12.55 11.68
CA VAL A 62 -8.26 -13.87 11.13
C VAL A 62 -9.37 -14.40 10.24
N LEU A 63 -10.63 -14.37 10.70
CA LEU A 63 -11.77 -14.80 9.90
C LEU A 63 -11.93 -13.98 8.60
N ALA A 64 -11.71 -12.66 8.67
CA ALA A 64 -11.69 -11.82 7.48
C ALA A 64 -10.55 -12.21 6.53
N LEU A 65 -9.34 -12.46 7.04
CA LEU A 65 -8.19 -12.90 6.25
C LEU A 65 -8.40 -14.28 5.61
N GLU A 66 -9.01 -15.21 6.33
CA GLU A 66 -9.36 -16.54 5.81
C GLU A 66 -10.47 -16.49 4.77
N SER A 67 -11.35 -15.49 4.82
CA SER A 67 -12.39 -15.29 3.81
C SER A 67 -11.86 -14.77 2.47
N TYR A 68 -10.64 -14.22 2.44
CA TYR A 68 -10.02 -13.80 1.19
C TYR A 68 -9.40 -14.97 0.45
N ASP A 69 -9.74 -15.10 -0.83
CA ASP A 69 -9.08 -16.03 -1.73
C ASP A 69 -7.73 -15.45 -2.19
N GLY A 70 -6.64 -16.12 -1.80
CA GLY A 70 -5.28 -15.71 -2.15
C GLY A 70 -5.01 -15.73 -3.67
N GLU A 71 -5.67 -16.60 -4.42
CA GLU A 71 -5.53 -16.67 -5.88
C GLU A 71 -6.25 -15.49 -6.56
N ASP A 72 -7.45 -15.15 -6.10
CA ASP A 72 -8.16 -13.95 -6.55
C ASP A 72 -7.35 -12.68 -6.25
N LEU A 73 -6.81 -12.56 -5.04
CA LEU A 73 -6.01 -11.39 -4.66
C LEU A 73 -4.73 -11.27 -5.49
N SER A 74 -4.06 -12.40 -5.74
CA SER A 74 -2.84 -12.42 -6.58
C SER A 74 -3.12 -11.99 -8.01
N ARG A 75 -4.24 -12.44 -8.61
CA ARG A 75 -4.66 -12.02 -9.96
C ARG A 75 -5.02 -10.54 -10.01
N LYS A 76 -5.76 -10.04 -9.01
CA LYS A 76 -6.11 -8.61 -8.89
C LYS A 76 -4.85 -7.73 -8.76
N LEU A 77 -3.87 -8.20 -8.00
CA LEU A 77 -2.57 -7.56 -7.87
C LEU A 77 -1.83 -7.55 -9.21
N GLU A 78 -1.76 -8.68 -9.91
CA GLU A 78 -1.12 -8.77 -11.23
C GLU A 78 -1.71 -7.78 -12.23
N TYR A 79 -3.04 -7.68 -12.33
CA TYR A 79 -3.69 -6.71 -13.22
C TYR A 79 -3.35 -5.26 -12.84
N THR A 80 -3.30 -4.98 -11.54
CA THR A 80 -3.00 -3.64 -11.03
C THR A 80 -1.54 -3.28 -11.27
N LEU A 81 -0.60 -4.18 -11.00
CA LEU A 81 0.83 -3.97 -11.20
C LEU A 81 1.22 -3.92 -12.68
N SER A 82 0.49 -4.62 -13.54
CA SER A 82 0.65 -4.49 -14.99
C SER A 82 0.28 -3.09 -15.50
N ALA A 83 -0.76 -2.48 -14.93
CA ALA A 83 -1.21 -1.14 -15.32
C ALA A 83 -0.45 -0.02 -14.60
N PHE A 84 -0.02 -0.26 -13.36
CA PHE A 84 0.64 0.68 -12.48
C PHE A 84 1.81 0.01 -11.74
N PRO A 85 2.99 -0.05 -12.38
CA PRO A 85 4.12 -0.82 -11.88
C PRO A 85 4.76 -0.19 -10.64
N GLU A 86 5.47 -1.03 -9.89
CA GLU A 86 6.16 -0.64 -8.67
C GLU A 86 7.46 0.12 -8.96
N GLU A 87 8.11 -0.24 -10.06
CA GLU A 87 9.40 0.30 -10.50
C GLU A 87 9.31 0.92 -11.90
N LYS A 88 10.35 1.66 -12.27
CA LYS A 88 10.49 2.26 -13.59
C LYS A 88 10.79 1.19 -14.63
N ASP A 89 9.79 0.82 -15.39
CA ASP A 89 9.89 -0.20 -16.43
C ASP A 89 9.98 0.44 -17.83
N PHE A 90 11.17 0.96 -18.13
CA PHE A 90 11.44 1.61 -19.41
C PHE A 90 11.29 0.65 -20.60
N GLY A 91 11.71 -0.61 -20.45
CA GLY A 91 11.72 -1.59 -21.53
C GLY A 91 10.32 -1.90 -22.05
N ASN A 92 9.39 -2.25 -21.16
CA ASN A 92 8.03 -2.60 -21.56
C ASN A 92 7.25 -1.36 -22.06
N VAL A 93 7.52 -0.17 -21.52
CA VAL A 93 6.89 1.05 -22.04
C VAL A 93 7.40 1.40 -23.43
N ILE A 94 8.70 1.31 -23.68
CA ILE A 94 9.25 1.55 -25.02
C ILE A 94 8.62 0.57 -26.02
N GLY A 95 8.55 -0.72 -25.67
CA GLY A 95 7.92 -1.74 -26.51
C GLY A 95 6.44 -1.45 -26.77
N LEU A 96 5.69 -1.07 -25.72
CA LEU A 96 4.29 -0.68 -25.84
C LEU A 96 4.10 0.53 -26.76
N LEU A 97 4.90 1.60 -26.59
CA LEU A 97 4.82 2.80 -27.42
C LEU A 97 5.15 2.51 -28.87
N GLN A 98 6.14 1.66 -29.14
CA GLN A 98 6.46 1.21 -30.50
C GLN A 98 5.32 0.42 -31.12
N GLN A 99 4.72 -0.50 -30.36
CA GLN A 99 3.57 -1.28 -30.81
C GLN A 99 2.37 -0.38 -31.12
N LEU A 100 2.02 0.55 -30.22
CA LEU A 100 0.90 1.47 -30.41
C LEU A 100 1.12 2.39 -31.61
N ALA A 101 2.33 2.95 -31.75
CA ALA A 101 2.69 3.77 -32.91
C ALA A 101 2.56 2.98 -34.23
N GLY A 102 3.09 1.76 -34.27
CA GLY A 102 2.99 0.88 -35.44
C GLY A 102 1.55 0.50 -35.78
N GLN A 103 0.74 0.15 -34.77
CA GLN A 103 -0.69 -0.15 -34.94
C GLN A 103 -1.50 1.05 -35.47
N SER A 104 -1.10 2.26 -35.10
CA SER A 104 -1.69 3.50 -35.59
C SER A 104 -1.14 3.96 -36.95
N GLY A 105 -0.23 3.19 -37.58
CA GLY A 105 0.33 3.51 -38.89
C GLY A 105 1.44 4.57 -38.88
N PHE A 106 2.08 4.78 -37.73
CA PHE A 106 3.23 5.67 -37.57
C PHE A 106 4.53 4.88 -37.49
N ASN A 107 5.59 5.46 -38.04
CA ASN A 107 6.95 4.96 -37.84
C ASN A 107 7.60 5.73 -36.70
N VAL A 108 8.24 5.02 -35.78
CA VAL A 108 8.99 5.63 -34.69
C VAL A 108 10.35 6.08 -35.20
N SER A 109 10.61 7.37 -35.10
CA SER A 109 11.87 8.00 -35.50
C SER A 109 12.86 8.00 -34.34
N SER A 110 12.41 8.39 -33.15
CA SER A 110 13.26 8.37 -31.95
C SER A 110 12.42 8.19 -30.67
N ILE A 111 13.07 7.63 -29.64
CA ILE A 111 12.53 7.57 -28.29
C ILE A 111 13.62 8.05 -27.34
N ALA A 112 13.31 9.07 -26.54
CA ALA A 112 14.21 9.59 -25.52
C ALA A 112 13.56 9.47 -24.13
N LEU A 113 14.34 9.02 -23.15
CA LEU A 113 13.91 8.94 -21.75
C LEU A 113 14.29 10.24 -21.05
N GLY A 114 13.30 10.87 -20.42
CA GLY A 114 13.46 12.08 -19.64
C GLY A 114 13.66 11.82 -18.15
N ALA A 115 13.75 12.91 -17.39
CA ALA A 115 13.93 12.84 -15.95
C ALA A 115 12.67 12.34 -15.24
N SER A 116 12.86 11.79 -14.03
CA SER A 116 11.74 11.44 -13.16
C SER A 116 11.23 12.68 -12.42
N SER A 117 9.92 12.80 -12.30
CA SER A 117 9.27 13.88 -11.57
C SER A 117 8.39 13.29 -10.46
N SER A 118 8.66 13.72 -9.22
CA SER A 118 7.90 13.36 -8.04
C SER A 118 6.93 14.50 -7.72
N LYS A 119 5.71 14.48 -8.27
CA LYS A 119 4.68 15.45 -7.88
C LYS A 119 3.83 14.86 -6.76
N ALA A 120 4.15 15.27 -5.53
CA ALA A 120 3.43 15.18 -4.26
C ALA A 120 2.77 13.84 -3.80
N LYS A 121 2.37 12.92 -4.68
CA LYS A 121 1.85 11.58 -4.39
C LYS A 121 2.00 10.58 -5.54
N GLN A 122 2.47 11.01 -6.70
CA GLN A 122 2.62 10.19 -7.88
C GLN A 122 4.01 10.36 -8.43
N GLU A 123 4.71 9.25 -8.54
CA GLU A 123 6.00 9.18 -9.17
C GLU A 123 5.80 8.97 -10.67
N SER A 124 6.56 9.70 -11.48
CA SER A 124 6.47 9.60 -12.94
C SER A 124 7.83 9.75 -13.59
N TYR A 125 7.95 9.22 -14.79
CA TYR A 125 9.09 9.51 -15.67
C TYR A 125 8.62 9.91 -17.05
N GLU A 126 9.37 10.81 -17.67
CA GLU A 126 9.05 11.33 -18.98
C GLU A 126 9.63 10.44 -20.08
N VAL A 127 8.87 10.26 -21.15
CA VAL A 127 9.29 9.61 -22.40
C VAL A 127 8.90 10.53 -23.54
N LYS A 128 9.88 10.93 -24.33
CA LYS A 128 9.66 11.67 -25.58
C LYS A 128 9.65 10.68 -26.73
N LEU A 129 8.58 10.69 -27.50
CA LEU A 129 8.34 9.82 -28.64
C LEU A 129 8.21 10.68 -29.89
N GLU A 130 9.11 10.51 -30.84
CA GLU A 130 9.05 11.14 -32.15
C GLU A 130 8.60 10.13 -33.18
N VAL A 131 7.50 10.44 -33.87
CA VAL A 131 6.90 9.58 -34.87
C VAL A 131 6.60 10.33 -36.16
N THR A 132 6.73 9.64 -37.29
CA THR A 132 6.43 10.20 -38.62
C THR A 132 5.34 9.38 -39.28
N GLY A 133 4.31 10.07 -39.80
CA GLY A 133 3.17 9.40 -40.42
C GLY A 133 2.16 10.34 -41.06
N ALA A 134 0.97 9.80 -41.37
CA ALA A 134 -0.11 10.57 -41.97
C ALA A 134 -0.88 11.37 -40.91
N LYS A 135 -1.07 12.68 -41.16
CA LYS A 135 -1.84 13.58 -40.26
C LYS A 135 -3.23 13.04 -39.88
N ALA A 136 -3.90 12.33 -40.81
CA ALA A 136 -5.22 11.77 -40.58
C ALA A 136 -5.25 10.69 -39.47
N LEU A 137 -4.12 10.05 -39.19
CA LEU A 137 -4.01 8.95 -38.22
C LEU A 137 -3.64 9.43 -36.81
N ILE A 138 -3.36 10.72 -36.61
CA ILE A 138 -2.96 11.27 -35.31
C ILE A 138 -4.05 11.02 -34.26
N GLN A 139 -5.33 11.14 -34.63
CA GLN A 139 -6.43 10.85 -33.71
C GLN A 139 -6.42 9.38 -33.28
N THR A 140 -6.19 8.45 -34.21
CA THR A 140 -6.06 7.02 -33.91
C THR A 140 -4.88 6.74 -32.99
N LEU A 141 -3.75 7.43 -33.17
CA LEU A 141 -2.60 7.33 -32.27
C LEU A 141 -2.96 7.78 -30.85
N LEU A 142 -3.59 8.94 -30.70
CA LEU A 142 -3.98 9.47 -29.40
C LEU A 142 -5.03 8.59 -28.72
N SER A 143 -6.02 8.08 -29.46
CA SER A 143 -7.01 7.15 -28.92
C SER A 143 -6.38 5.83 -28.47
N ASN A 144 -5.42 5.29 -29.22
CA ASN A 144 -4.72 4.06 -28.82
C ASN A 144 -3.83 4.28 -27.59
N LEU A 145 -3.27 5.48 -27.44
CA LEU A 145 -2.46 5.86 -26.29
C LEU A 145 -3.33 6.09 -25.04
N GLU A 146 -4.52 6.68 -25.21
CA GLU A 146 -5.51 6.87 -24.12
C GLU A 146 -6.08 5.54 -23.62
N ASN A 147 -6.34 4.60 -24.53
CA ASN A 147 -6.84 3.25 -24.19
C ASN A 147 -5.70 2.25 -23.91
N SER A 148 -4.50 2.73 -23.63
CA SER A 148 -3.37 1.84 -23.38
C SER A 148 -3.52 1.13 -22.03
N PRO A 149 -3.00 -0.10 -21.88
CA PRO A 149 -3.09 -0.87 -20.65
C PRO A 149 -2.29 -0.27 -19.48
N ARG A 150 -1.46 0.75 -19.73
CA ARG A 150 -0.61 1.40 -18.72
C ARG A 150 -1.09 2.82 -18.46
N LEU A 151 -0.95 3.26 -17.22
CA LEU A 151 -1.25 4.63 -16.83
C LEU A 151 -0.19 5.59 -17.38
N ILE A 152 -0.53 6.23 -18.50
CA ILE A 152 0.28 7.23 -19.17
C ILE A 152 -0.50 8.51 -19.37
N GLN A 153 0.20 9.63 -19.32
CA GLN A 153 -0.35 10.96 -19.51
C GLN A 153 0.39 11.67 -20.64
N VAL A 154 -0.33 12.15 -21.65
CA VAL A 154 0.25 12.99 -22.69
C VAL A 154 0.37 14.42 -22.17
N GLY A 155 1.60 14.88 -21.94
CA GLY A 155 1.89 16.23 -21.43
C GLY A 155 2.03 17.28 -22.53
N GLY A 156 2.41 16.88 -23.75
CA GLY A 156 2.60 17.80 -24.87
C GLY A 156 2.61 17.08 -26.21
N ILE A 157 2.09 17.76 -27.23
CA ILE A 157 2.06 17.28 -28.62
C ILE A 157 2.57 18.43 -29.49
N GLU A 158 3.65 18.19 -30.21
CA GLU A 158 4.18 19.09 -31.21
C GLU A 158 4.04 18.44 -32.58
N ILE A 159 3.40 19.13 -33.51
CA ILE A 159 3.14 18.63 -34.86
C ILE A 159 3.86 19.55 -35.83
N SER A 160 4.80 19.00 -36.59
CA SER A 160 5.46 19.69 -37.70
C SER A 160 5.17 18.94 -39.00
N SER A 161 4.83 19.70 -40.05
CA SER A 161 4.54 19.11 -41.35
C SER A 161 5.62 19.57 -42.32
N SER A 162 6.39 18.63 -42.85
CA SER A 162 7.29 18.90 -43.98
C SER A 162 6.53 18.61 -45.29
N SER A 163 6.73 19.44 -46.31
CA SER A 163 5.98 19.36 -47.57
C SER A 163 6.31 18.13 -48.43
N SER A 164 7.28 17.30 -48.03
CA SER A 164 7.81 16.22 -48.86
C SER A 164 7.86 14.84 -48.20
N GLN A 165 7.73 14.70 -46.87
CA GLN A 165 8.01 13.42 -46.17
C GLN A 165 6.98 12.99 -45.11
N GLY A 166 5.87 13.72 -44.96
CA GLY A 166 4.80 13.38 -44.02
C GLY A 166 4.72 14.36 -42.85
N THR A 167 4.00 13.95 -41.81
CA THR A 167 3.83 14.75 -40.59
C THR A 167 4.65 14.14 -39.47
N ASP A 168 5.58 14.93 -38.95
CA ASP A 168 6.40 14.60 -37.79
C ASP A 168 5.66 15.06 -36.52
N VAL A 169 5.48 14.14 -35.59
CA VAL A 169 4.78 14.36 -34.33
C VAL A 169 5.73 14.02 -33.19
N SER A 170 5.96 14.98 -32.30
CA SER A 170 6.70 14.79 -31.06
C SER A 170 5.74 14.77 -29.88
N LEU A 171 5.75 13.68 -29.12
CA LEU A 171 4.88 13.43 -27.98
C LEU A 171 5.72 13.42 -26.71
N THR A 172 5.34 14.23 -25.74
CA THR A 172 5.89 14.17 -24.38
C THR A 172 4.93 13.39 -23.50
N ILE A 173 5.34 12.20 -23.04
CA ILE A 173 4.51 11.25 -22.31
C ILE A 173 5.06 11.10 -20.90
N SER A 174 4.23 11.33 -19.89
CA SER A 174 4.55 11.03 -18.49
C SER A 174 3.98 9.67 -18.13
N VAL A 175 4.84 8.73 -17.75
CA VAL A 175 4.45 7.39 -17.34
C VAL A 175 4.45 7.34 -15.82
N LEU A 176 3.36 6.90 -15.22
CA LEU A 176 3.22 6.86 -13.76
C LEU A 176 3.66 5.50 -13.20
N TYR A 177 4.29 5.51 -12.02
CA TYR A 177 4.63 4.33 -11.22
C TYR A 177 4.37 4.62 -9.73
N SER A 178 4.24 3.59 -8.90
CA SER A 178 4.16 3.76 -7.45
C SER A 178 4.92 2.66 -6.72
N PRO A 179 5.98 2.99 -5.96
CA PRO A 179 6.66 2.00 -5.15
C PRO A 179 5.70 1.42 -4.11
N ILE A 180 5.81 0.12 -3.82
CA ILE A 180 5.02 -0.49 -2.74
C ILE A 180 5.38 0.20 -1.42
N LEU A 181 4.36 0.46 -0.60
CA LEU A 181 4.55 0.90 0.76
C LEU A 181 5.30 -0.18 1.57
N THR A 182 6.37 0.21 2.24
CA THR A 182 7.12 -0.69 3.14
C THR A 182 6.45 -0.88 4.50
N ASN A 183 5.31 -0.21 4.76
CA ASN A 183 4.59 -0.27 6.01
C ASN A 183 3.07 -0.44 5.77
N PHE A 184 2.51 -1.53 6.28
CA PHE A 184 1.10 -1.91 6.13
C PHE A 184 0.24 -1.56 7.35
N GLY A 185 0.75 -0.74 8.26
CA GLY A 185 0.07 -0.32 9.49
C GLY A 185 0.41 -1.18 10.70
N SER A 186 -0.24 -0.90 11.83
CA SER A 186 -0.05 -1.61 13.08
C SER A 186 -0.90 -2.88 13.15
N ILE A 187 -0.50 -3.88 13.94
CA ILE A 187 -1.31 -5.10 14.16
C ILE A 187 -2.73 -4.77 14.63
N ASP A 188 -2.86 -3.71 15.42
CA ASP A 188 -4.10 -3.25 16.06
C ASP A 188 -4.95 -2.32 15.17
N SER A 189 -4.54 -2.03 13.92
CA SER A 189 -5.39 -1.26 12.99
C SER A 189 -6.36 -2.17 12.23
N PRO A 190 -7.60 -1.68 11.95
CA PRO A 190 -8.56 -2.42 11.14
C PRO A 190 -8.00 -2.71 9.76
N LEU A 191 -8.40 -3.85 9.18
CA LEU A 191 -8.04 -4.16 7.80
C LEU A 191 -8.69 -3.13 6.87
N PRO A 192 -7.95 -2.53 5.93
CA PRO A 192 -8.54 -1.71 4.89
C PRO A 192 -9.46 -2.61 4.04
N GLN A 193 -10.69 -2.17 3.83
CA GLN A 193 -11.63 -2.84 2.95
C GLN A 193 -11.61 -2.13 1.59
N LEU A 194 -11.60 -2.92 0.52
CA LEU A 194 -11.82 -2.39 -0.82
C LEU A 194 -13.24 -1.81 -0.88
N SER A 195 -13.33 -0.57 -1.30
CA SER A 195 -14.60 0.06 -1.64
C SER A 195 -15.15 -0.53 -2.95
N GLN A 196 -16.47 -0.42 -3.14
CA GLN A 196 -17.12 -0.87 -4.39
C GLN A 196 -16.51 -0.20 -5.64
N GLN A 197 -16.07 1.05 -5.52
CA GLN A 197 -15.43 1.77 -6.62
C GLN A 197 -14.09 1.15 -7.00
N GLU A 198 -13.30 0.70 -6.02
CA GLU A 198 -12.01 0.05 -6.26
C GLU A 198 -12.20 -1.33 -6.88
N GLU A 199 -13.20 -2.10 -6.45
CA GLU A 199 -13.54 -3.38 -7.07
C GLU A 199 -13.97 -3.22 -8.53
N GLU A 200 -14.79 -2.21 -8.83
CA GLU A 200 -15.17 -1.88 -10.21
C GLU A 200 -13.96 -1.50 -11.05
N LEU A 201 -13.04 -0.68 -10.53
CA LEU A 201 -11.82 -0.29 -11.23
C LEU A 201 -10.94 -1.49 -11.56
N ILE A 202 -10.72 -2.39 -10.59
CA ILE A 202 -9.95 -3.63 -10.80
C ILE A 202 -10.63 -4.51 -11.87
N SER A 203 -11.97 -4.58 -11.87
CA SER A 203 -12.73 -5.33 -12.87
C SER A 203 -12.63 -4.75 -14.29
N ARG A 204 -12.39 -3.44 -14.43
CA ARG A 204 -12.14 -2.79 -15.73
C ARG A 204 -10.72 -3.08 -16.20
N LEU A 205 -9.74 -2.94 -15.31
CA LEU A 205 -8.34 -3.23 -15.61
C LEU A 205 -8.11 -4.67 -16.07
N SER A 206 -8.80 -5.66 -15.49
CA SER A 206 -8.68 -7.07 -15.90
C SER A 206 -9.16 -7.32 -17.34
N ARG A 207 -10.17 -6.56 -17.80
CA ARG A 207 -10.69 -6.68 -19.19
C ARG A 207 -9.72 -6.09 -20.20
N GLU A 208 -9.06 -4.99 -19.85
CA GLU A 208 -8.15 -4.26 -20.74
C GLU A 208 -6.76 -4.93 -20.84
N THR A 209 -6.26 -5.47 -19.73
CA THR A 209 -4.95 -6.18 -19.68
C THR A 209 -4.94 -7.52 -20.39
N SER A 210 -6.11 -8.18 -20.53
CA SER A 210 -6.25 -9.45 -21.28
C SER A 210 -5.88 -9.33 -22.77
N ILE A 211 -5.84 -8.12 -23.33
CA ILE A 211 -5.58 -7.86 -24.76
C ILE A 211 -4.06 -7.93 -25.08
N VAL A 212 -3.18 -7.76 -24.09
CA VAL A 212 -1.73 -7.59 -24.29
C VAL A 212 -0.94 -8.89 -24.08
N SER A 213 -1.52 -9.89 -23.41
CA SER A 213 -0.90 -11.22 -23.23
C SER A 213 -0.80 -12.04 -24.54
N GLY A 214 -1.24 -11.49 -25.66
CA GLY A 214 -1.21 -12.10 -26.99
C GLY A 214 0.06 -11.84 -27.80
N LEU A 215 1.24 -11.60 -27.20
CA LEU A 215 2.48 -11.73 -27.97
C LEU A 215 2.62 -13.20 -28.40
N PRO A 216 2.66 -13.52 -29.71
CA PRO A 216 3.10 -14.84 -30.12
C PRO A 216 4.57 -14.98 -29.69
N THR A 217 4.78 -15.77 -28.64
CA THR A 217 6.08 -16.36 -28.30
C THR A 217 6.44 -17.40 -29.35
N ASN A 218 6.56 -16.98 -30.62
CA ASN A 218 7.35 -17.69 -31.61
C ASN A 218 8.83 -17.32 -31.40
N ALA A 219 9.32 -17.53 -30.19
CA ALA A 219 10.73 -17.76 -29.97
C ALA A 219 11.01 -19.17 -30.49
N ALA A 220 11.25 -19.28 -31.80
CA ALA A 220 11.90 -20.45 -32.36
C ALA A 220 13.20 -20.66 -31.59
N LEU A 221 13.22 -21.70 -30.75
CA LEU A 221 14.41 -22.21 -30.08
C LEU A 221 15.41 -22.64 -31.17
N THR A 222 16.24 -21.71 -31.61
CA THR A 222 17.50 -22.08 -32.27
C THR A 222 18.50 -22.36 -31.16
N PRO A 223 19.02 -23.60 -31.03
CA PRO A 223 19.97 -23.92 -29.98
C PRO A 223 21.28 -23.16 -30.22
N ARG A 224 21.51 -22.10 -29.44
CA ARG A 224 22.80 -21.40 -29.38
C ARG A 224 23.63 -22.05 -28.28
N GLY A 225 24.32 -23.13 -28.62
CA GLY A 225 25.31 -23.77 -27.77
C GLY A 225 26.35 -24.46 -28.64
N LYS A 226 27.59 -23.95 -28.63
CA LYS A 226 28.73 -24.63 -29.26
C LYS A 226 28.93 -25.96 -28.53
N VAL A 227 28.84 -27.07 -29.25
CA VAL A 227 29.31 -28.38 -28.78
C VAL A 227 30.81 -28.30 -28.47
N ASN A 228 31.19 -28.85 -27.33
CA ASN A 228 32.56 -28.86 -26.81
C ASN A 228 33.49 -29.63 -27.78
N PRO A 229 34.56 -29.02 -28.32
CA PRO A 229 35.38 -29.66 -29.36
C PRO A 229 36.46 -30.62 -28.82
N PHE A 230 36.36 -31.07 -27.56
CA PHE A 230 37.35 -31.95 -26.93
C PHE A 230 36.73 -33.13 -26.15
N GLU A 231 35.52 -33.57 -26.53
CA GLU A 231 35.05 -34.95 -26.28
C GLU A 231 34.97 -35.72 -27.59
#